data_AF-A0A3S1I0G5-F1
#
_entry.id   AF-A0A3S1I0G5-F1
#
_cell.length_a   1.000
_cell.length_b   1.000
_cell.length_c   1.000
_cell.angle_alpha   90.00
_cell.angle_beta   90.00
_cell.angle_gamma   90.00
#
_symmetry.space_group_name_H-M   'P 1'
#
loop_
_entity.id
_entity.type
_entity.pdbx_description
1 polymer ?
#
loop_
_entity_poly.entity_id
_entity_poly.type
_entity_poly.pdbx_seq_one_letter_code
_entity_poly.pdbx_strand_id
1 'polypeptide(L)'
;HIIEALKTFDRDPLLAKLEAASVPASPINTIGQMFADPQTIARGMRLDLDDGHGNLLPSVRAPMVMSGTPLVYERPSPRLGEHTEEILAELERSGK
;
A
#
# COMPACT_ATOMS: atom_id res chain seq x y z
N HIS A 1 9.46 29.62 19.65
CA HIS A 1 9.89 30.50 18.54
C HIS A 1 9.73 29.82 17.17
N ILE A 2 10.27 28.61 16.95
CA ILE A 2 10.19 27.92 15.65
C ILE A 2 8.76 27.61 15.18
N ILE A 3 7.86 27.16 16.07
CA ILE A 3 6.46 26.85 15.71
C ILE A 3 5.74 28.10 15.18
N GLU A 4 5.91 29.24 15.84
CA GLU A 4 5.29 30.50 15.40
C GLU A 4 5.86 31.00 14.08
N ALA A 5 7.15 30.79 13.83
CA ALA A 5 7.76 31.11 12.54
C ALA A 5 7.28 30.17 11.41
N LEU A 6 7.12 28.87 11.68
CA LEU A 6 6.67 27.92 10.64
C LEU A 6 5.20 28.13 10.25
N LYS A 7 4.35 28.64 11.16
CA LYS A 7 2.94 28.94 10.89
C LYS A 7 2.73 30.02 9.82
N THR A 8 3.72 30.86 9.55
CA THR A 8 3.62 31.93 8.55
C THR A 8 4.01 31.49 7.14
N PHE A 9 4.39 30.22 6.95
CA PHE A 9 4.70 29.65 5.65
C PHE A 9 3.66 28.63 5.21
N ASP A 10 3.35 28.64 3.91
CA ASP A 10 2.70 27.49 3.26
C ASP A 10 3.68 26.33 3.11
N ARG A 11 3.15 25.10 3.15
CA ARG A 11 3.93 23.85 3.12
C ARG A 11 4.91 23.79 1.94
N ASP A 12 4.41 23.94 0.71
CA ASP A 12 5.22 23.70 -0.50
C ASP A 12 6.31 24.77 -0.70
N PRO A 13 6.03 26.07 -0.53
CA PRO A 13 7.07 27.09 -0.54
C PRO A 13 8.13 26.90 0.56
N LEU A 14 7.73 26.40 1.74
CA LEU A 14 8.67 26.11 2.82
C LEU A 14 9.59 24.94 2.48
N LEU A 15 9.05 23.85 1.93
CA LEU A 15 9.85 22.67 1.55
C LEU A 15 10.94 23.03 0.55
N ALA A 16 10.63 23.84 -0.46
CA ALA A 16 11.61 24.31 -1.43
C ALA A 16 12.75 25.13 -0.79
N LYS A 17 12.42 25.95 0.24
CA LYS A 17 13.44 26.71 1.00
C LYS A 17 14.33 25.81 1.85
N LEU A 18 13.74 24.79 2.48
CA LEU A 18 14.48 23.83 3.31
C LEU A 18 15.42 22.98 2.45
N GLU A 19 14.96 22.53 1.28
CA GLU A 19 15.80 21.80 0.31
C GLU A 19 16.99 22.64 -0.16
N ALA A 20 16.76 23.91 -0.53
CA ALA A 20 17.83 24.83 -0.92
C ALA A 20 18.86 25.07 0.21
N ALA A 21 18.43 24.97 1.47
CA ALA A 21 19.28 25.05 2.65
C ALA A 21 19.89 23.70 3.06
N SER A 22 19.70 22.63 2.27
CA SER A 22 20.13 21.26 2.59
C SER A 22 19.55 20.72 3.91
N VAL A 23 18.39 21.23 4.33
CA VAL A 23 17.66 20.72 5.49
C VAL A 23 16.71 19.62 5.02
N PRO A 24 16.85 18.38 5.52
CA PRO A 24 15.98 17.29 5.12
C PRO A 24 14.57 17.53 5.66
N ALA A 25 13.62 17.69 4.75
CA ALA A 25 12.21 17.84 5.06
C ALA A 25 11.35 17.19 3.98
N SER A 26 10.23 16.60 4.39
CA SER A 26 9.27 15.96 3.50
C SER A 26 7.85 16.41 3.84
N PRO A 27 6.94 16.48 2.85
CA PRO A 27 5.55 16.78 3.12
C PRO A 27 4.90 15.66 3.94
N ILE A 28 3.94 16.02 4.77
CA ILE A 28 2.94 15.08 5.26
C ILE A 28 1.88 14.94 4.18
N ASN A 29 1.86 13.79 3.51
CA ASN A 29 0.95 13.49 2.41
C ASN A 29 -0.41 13.00 2.93
N THR A 30 -1.49 13.40 2.25
CA THR A 30 -2.79 12.72 2.39
C THR A 30 -2.74 11.33 1.75
N ILE A 31 -3.74 10.48 2.01
CA ILE A 31 -3.82 9.15 1.38
C ILE A 31 -3.83 9.24 -0.15
N GLY A 32 -4.58 10.20 -0.72
CA GLY A 32 -4.61 10.41 -2.17
C GLY A 32 -3.24 10.85 -2.73
N GLN A 33 -2.55 11.75 -2.03
CA GLN A 33 -1.19 12.18 -2.40
C GLN A 33 -0.18 11.03 -2.29
N MET A 34 -0.31 10.17 -1.27
CA MET A 34 0.55 9.00 -1.09
C MET A 34 0.44 8.01 -2.26
N PHE A 35 -0.78 7.74 -2.76
CA PHE A 35 -0.97 6.88 -3.93
C PHE A 35 -0.50 7.50 -5.25
N ALA A 36 -0.51 8.83 -5.36
CA ALA A 36 -0.01 9.56 -6.51
C ALA A 36 1.51 9.79 -6.48
N ASP A 37 2.18 9.45 -5.37
CA ASP A 37 3.61 9.69 -5.20
C ASP A 37 4.45 8.84 -6.19
N PRO A 38 5.48 9.43 -6.84
CA PRO A 38 6.32 8.70 -7.79
C PRO A 38 6.97 7.43 -7.22
N GLN A 39 7.36 7.41 -5.95
CA GLN A 39 7.93 6.22 -5.32
C GLN A 39 6.87 5.14 -5.10
N THR A 40 5.66 5.52 -4.69
CA THR A 40 4.54 4.57 -4.54
C THR A 40 4.18 3.91 -5.87
N ILE A 41 4.17 4.69 -6.95
CA ILE A 41 3.92 4.21 -8.32
C ILE A 41 5.07 3.33 -8.81
N ALA A 42 6.32 3.80 -8.70
CA ALA A 42 7.50 3.07 -9.17
C ALA A 42 7.66 1.69 -8.50
N ARG A 43 7.18 1.56 -7.26
CA ARG A 43 7.21 0.30 -6.50
C ARG A 43 5.96 -0.58 -6.69
N GLY A 44 4.97 -0.12 -7.45
CA GLY A 44 3.73 -0.85 -7.69
C GLY A 44 2.97 -1.14 -6.39
N MET A 45 2.90 -0.17 -5.48
CA MET A 45 2.37 -0.38 -4.13
C MET A 45 0.84 -0.53 -4.10
N ARG A 46 0.12 0.05 -5.05
CA ARG A 46 -1.34 -0.13 -5.19
C ARG A 46 -1.64 -1.37 -6.01
N LEU A 47 -2.57 -2.18 -5.52
CA LEU A 47 -3.13 -3.33 -6.22
C LEU A 47 -4.64 -3.16 -6.30
N ASP A 48 -5.26 -3.66 -7.35
CA ASP A 48 -6.71 -3.80 -7.45
C ASP A 48 -6.98 -5.28 -7.75
N LEU A 49 -7.48 -6.02 -6.76
CA LEU A 49 -7.64 -7.48 -6.80
C LEU A 49 -9.07 -7.87 -7.17
N ASP A 50 -9.26 -8.73 -8.16
CA ASP A 50 -10.57 -9.24 -8.55
C ASP A 50 -11.06 -10.28 -7.52
N ASP A 51 -12.28 -10.10 -6.99
CA ASP A 51 -12.91 -11.06 -6.08
C ASP A 51 -13.64 -12.21 -6.76
N GLY A 52 -13.65 -12.27 -8.09
CA GLY A 52 -14.38 -13.28 -8.86
C GLY A 52 -15.91 -13.10 -8.82
N HIS A 53 -16.41 -12.03 -8.20
CA HIS A 53 -17.83 -11.68 -8.10
C HIS A 53 -18.14 -10.34 -8.78
N GLY A 54 -17.23 -9.87 -9.64
CA GLY A 54 -17.38 -8.63 -10.39
C GLY A 54 -16.93 -7.38 -9.63
N ASN A 55 -16.23 -7.52 -8.51
CA ASN A 55 -15.66 -6.39 -7.77
C ASN A 55 -14.13 -6.37 -7.87
N LEU A 56 -13.56 -5.18 -8.01
CA LEU A 56 -12.14 -4.92 -7.81
C LEU A 56 -11.93 -4.35 -6.40
N LEU A 57 -11.12 -5.02 -5.60
CA LEU A 57 -10.80 -4.65 -4.22
C LEU A 57 -9.46 -3.92 -4.18
N PRO A 58 -9.44 -2.60 -3.87
CA PRO A 58 -8.21 -1.86 -3.69
C PRO A 58 -7.41 -2.42 -2.51
N SER A 59 -6.14 -2.70 -2.73
CA SER A 59 -5.23 -3.30 -1.77
C SER A 59 -3.84 -2.65 -1.84
N VAL A 60 -3.03 -2.86 -0.80
CA VAL A 60 -1.66 -2.36 -0.74
C VAL A 60 -0.70 -3.55 -0.70
N ARG A 61 0.31 -3.50 -1.57
CA ARG A 61 1.38 -4.51 -1.63
C ARG A 61 2.25 -4.46 -0.38
N ALA A 62 2.87 -5.59 -0.03
CA ALA A 62 3.97 -5.57 0.92
C ALA A 62 5.12 -4.70 0.37
N PRO A 63 5.76 -3.88 1.21
CA PRO A 63 6.80 -2.97 0.76
C PRO A 63 8.10 -3.68 0.41
N MET A 64 8.28 -4.96 0.75
CA MET A 64 9.49 -5.72 0.45
C MET A 64 9.38 -6.35 -0.93
N VAL A 65 10.43 -6.18 -1.75
CA VAL A 65 10.54 -6.82 -3.07
C VAL A 65 11.59 -7.93 -2.98
N MET A 66 11.16 -9.17 -3.19
CA MET A 66 12.01 -10.35 -3.13
C MET A 66 12.31 -10.82 -4.55
N SER A 67 13.58 -10.88 -4.93
CA SER A 67 14.00 -11.26 -6.28
C SER A 67 13.97 -12.78 -6.52
N GLY A 68 14.29 -13.59 -5.50
CA GLY A 68 14.31 -15.06 -5.59
C GLY A 68 12.93 -15.71 -5.40
N THR A 69 12.07 -15.09 -4.58
CA THR A 69 10.71 -15.57 -4.29
C THR A 69 9.74 -14.40 -4.29
N PRO A 70 9.39 -13.84 -5.46
CA PRO A 70 8.48 -12.71 -5.56
C PRO A 70 7.14 -13.01 -4.87
N LEU A 71 6.62 -12.04 -4.13
CA LEU A 71 5.29 -12.16 -3.53
C LEU A 71 4.23 -12.13 -4.63
N VAL A 72 3.29 -13.08 -4.55
CA VAL A 72 2.18 -13.28 -5.49
C VAL A 72 0.88 -12.78 -4.86
N TYR A 73 0.08 -12.05 -5.63
CA TYR A 73 -1.18 -11.44 -5.21
C TYR A 73 -2.28 -11.79 -6.22
N GLU A 74 -2.66 -13.06 -6.29
CA GLU A 74 -3.63 -13.56 -7.29
C GLU A 74 -5.08 -13.36 -6.89
N ARG A 75 -5.38 -13.35 -5.59
CA ARG A 75 -6.75 -13.27 -5.06
C ARG A 75 -6.81 -12.42 -3.79
N PRO A 76 -7.96 -11.77 -3.51
CA PRO A 76 -8.17 -11.08 -2.25
C PRO A 76 -8.27 -12.08 -1.09
N SER A 77 -8.39 -11.54 0.13
CA SER A 77 -8.71 -12.34 1.31
C SER A 77 -10.03 -13.11 1.11
N PRO A 78 -10.10 -14.36 1.56
CA PRO A 78 -11.30 -15.18 1.37
C PRO A 78 -12.49 -14.58 2.12
N ARG A 79 -13.68 -14.77 1.55
CA ARG A 79 -14.95 -14.54 2.22
C ARG A 79 -15.13 -15.55 3.35
N LEU A 80 -16.02 -15.21 4.28
CA LEU A 80 -16.39 -16.12 5.35
C LEU A 80 -16.95 -17.42 4.76
N GLY A 81 -16.25 -18.52 5.01
CA GLY A 81 -16.64 -19.87 4.61
C GLY A 81 -16.30 -20.27 3.17
N GLU A 82 -15.61 -19.42 2.39
CA GLU A 82 -15.32 -19.64 0.95
C GLU A 82 -14.65 -20.99 0.66
N HIS A 83 -13.74 -21.44 1.52
CA HIS A 83 -13.00 -22.69 1.34
C HIS A 83 -13.52 -23.85 2.22
N THR A 84 -14.68 -23.71 2.87
CA THR A 84 -15.16 -24.72 3.85
C THR A 84 -15.31 -26.10 3.22
N GLU A 85 -16.03 -26.21 2.11
CA GLU A 85 -16.32 -27.49 1.44
C GLU A 85 -15.06 -28.12 0.84
N GLU A 86 -14.18 -27.29 0.25
CA GLU A 86 -12.91 -27.72 -0.32
C GLU A 86 -12.02 -28.41 0.73
N ILE A 87 -11.86 -27.76 1.89
CA ILE A 87 -11.02 -28.25 2.99
C ILE A 87 -11.64 -29.50 3.63
N LEU A 88 -12.96 -29.56 3.82
CA LEU A 88 -13.62 -30.77 4.33
C LEU A 88 -13.37 -31.96 3.40
N ALA A 89 -13.51 -31.77 2.08
CA ALA A 89 -13.25 -32.82 1.09
C ALA A 89 -11.76 -33.23 1.05
N GLU A 90 -10.83 -32.29 1.28
CA GLU A 90 -9.39 -32.62 1.40
C GLU A 90 -9.11 -33.50 2.62
N LEU A 91 -9.70 -33.16 3.77
CA LEU A 91 -9.55 -33.92 5.01
C LEU A 91 -10.06 -35.35 4.83
N GLU A 92 -11.26 -35.53 4.27
CA GLU A 92 -11.85 -36.84 3.98
C GLU A 92 -10.96 -37.69 3.05
N ARG A 93 -10.36 -37.09 2.01
CA ARG A 93 -9.41 -37.79 1.11
C ARG A 93 -8.09 -38.13 1.79
N SER A 94 -7.64 -37.29 2.73
CA SER A 94 -6.36 -37.46 3.41
C SER A 94 -6.38 -38.55 4.50
N GLY A 95 -7.54 -39.15 4.79
CA GLY A 95 -7.66 -40.26 5.73
C GLY A 95 -7.30 -39.91 7.18
N LYS A 96 -7.46 -38.64 7.56
CA LYS A 96 -7.44 -38.19 8.96
C LYS A 96 -8.84 -38.16 9.54
#